data_AF-A0A1I1PHC9-F1
#
_entry.id   AF-A0A1I1PHC9-F1
#
_cell.length_a   1.000
_cell.length_b   1.000
_cell.length_c   1.000
_cell.angle_alpha   90.00
_cell.angle_beta   90.00
_cell.angle_gamma   90.00
#
_symmetry.space_group_name_H-M   'P 1'
#
loop_
_entity.id
_entity.type
_entity.pdbx_description
1 polymer ?
#
loop_
_entity_poly.entity_id
_entity_poly.type
_entity_poly.pdbx_seq_one_letter_code
_entity_poly.pdbx_strand_id
1 'polypeptide(L)'
;MRKFDYSFLKKEIPGTIIGTVGIISDLNTRNQVRKLQYEKTFEKLREKAVIESVKASNEIEGIVTTEERIKDLVAGAAPLTHDEKEISGYKDALSLIHTEHENLDVSKEVILMFHRMIEESVNPLEAETRDNLIMEYLSDESRRVRFTPVKHKDTEEAMEQLILAFYDARQDEEIPVLFLIPCFIVDYASIHSLTGTEEYQDFLRY
;
A
#
# COMPACT_ATOMS: atom_id res chain seq x y z
N MET A 1 -0.80 0.78 23.79
CA MET A 1 -1.15 0.11 22.52
C MET A 1 -2.06 1.03 21.73
N ARG A 2 -1.78 1.23 20.44
CA ARG A 2 -2.68 1.99 19.55
C ARG A 2 -3.99 1.20 19.43
N LYS A 3 -5.13 1.87 19.58
CA LYS A 3 -6.44 1.25 19.38
C LYS A 3 -6.88 1.52 17.94
N PHE A 4 -7.08 0.48 17.16
CA PHE A 4 -7.71 0.55 15.83
C PHE A 4 -9.23 0.41 16.03
N ASP A 5 -9.97 1.46 15.70
CA ASP A 5 -11.42 1.53 15.95
C ASP A 5 -12.08 2.40 14.88
N TYR A 6 -12.86 1.75 14.01
CA TYR A 6 -13.52 2.40 12.89
C TYR A 6 -15.00 2.74 13.16
N SER A 7 -15.47 2.59 14.40
CA SER A 7 -16.87 2.89 14.78
C SER A 7 -17.24 4.36 14.57
N PHE A 8 -16.26 5.27 14.46
CA PHE A 8 -16.50 6.66 14.12
C PHE A 8 -17.07 6.84 12.70
N LEU A 9 -16.87 5.88 11.80
CA LEU A 9 -17.44 5.89 10.45
C LEU A 9 -18.98 5.75 10.44
N LYS A 10 -19.56 5.30 11.56
CA LYS A 10 -21.02 5.24 11.77
C LYS A 10 -21.63 6.58 12.19
N LYS A 11 -20.79 7.57 12.49
CA LYS A 11 -21.22 8.90 12.94
C LYS A 11 -21.36 9.84 11.75
N GLU A 12 -21.60 11.12 12.03
CA GLU A 12 -21.72 12.14 10.99
C GLU A 12 -20.42 12.30 10.20
N ILE A 13 -20.50 12.08 8.88
CA ILE A 13 -19.42 12.29 7.93
C ILE A 13 -19.68 13.59 7.15
N PRO A 14 -18.66 14.45 6.94
CA PRO A 14 -18.81 15.65 6.13
C PRO A 14 -19.42 15.38 4.76
N GLY A 15 -20.42 16.19 4.36
CA GLY A 15 -21.14 16.01 3.10
C GLY A 15 -20.25 16.06 1.85
N THR A 16 -19.11 16.73 1.92
CA THR A 16 -18.10 16.74 0.84
C THR A 16 -17.47 15.36 0.62
N ILE A 17 -17.20 14.63 1.71
CA ILE A 17 -16.65 13.27 1.66
C ILE A 17 -17.70 12.30 1.08
N ILE A 18 -18.95 12.43 1.54
CA ILE A 18 -20.08 11.64 1.01
C ILE A 18 -20.25 11.90 -0.49
N GLY A 19 -20.24 13.17 -0.92
CA GLY A 19 -20.34 13.54 -2.33
C GLY A 19 -19.20 12.98 -3.18
N THR A 20 -17.97 12.98 -2.63
CA THR A 20 -16.79 12.43 -3.33
C THR A 20 -16.91 10.92 -3.52
N VAL A 21 -17.33 10.18 -2.48
CA VAL A 21 -17.56 8.74 -2.59
C VAL A 21 -18.68 8.42 -3.57
N GLY A 22 -19.76 9.20 -3.58
CA GLY A 22 -20.83 9.06 -4.57
C GLY A 22 -20.33 9.18 -6.02
N ILE A 23 -19.42 10.13 -6.28
CA ILE A 23 -18.79 10.29 -7.61
C ILE A 23 -17.92 9.07 -7.95
N ILE A 24 -17.11 8.59 -7.00
CA ILE A 24 -16.25 7.40 -7.22
C ILE A 24 -17.10 6.18 -7.57
N SER A 25 -18.20 5.94 -6.84
CA SER A 25 -19.10 4.81 -7.10
C SER A 25 -19.79 4.90 -8.47
N ASP A 26 -20.25 6.08 -8.88
CA ASP A 26 -20.84 6.30 -10.22
C ASP A 26 -19.82 6.06 -11.33
N LEU A 27 -18.59 6.58 -11.18
CA LEU A 27 -17.51 6.37 -12.14
C LEU A 27 -17.12 4.89 -12.25
N ASN A 28 -17.00 4.18 -11.13
CA ASN A 28 -16.69 2.75 -11.12
C ASN A 28 -17.75 1.93 -11.86
N THR A 29 -19.03 2.21 -11.60
CA THR A 29 -20.15 1.54 -12.27
C THR A 29 -20.12 1.78 -13.78
N ARG A 30 -19.92 3.03 -14.21
CA ARG A 30 -19.79 3.37 -15.64
C ARG A 30 -18.57 2.72 -16.29
N ASN A 31 -17.46 2.63 -15.55
CA ASN A 31 -16.22 2.03 -16.04
C ASN A 31 -16.38 0.52 -16.27
N GLN A 32 -17.14 -0.20 -15.45
CA GLN A 32 -17.43 -1.62 -15.68
C GLN A 32 -18.11 -1.85 -17.05
N VAL A 33 -19.11 -1.04 -17.39
CA VAL A 33 -19.79 -1.11 -18.69
C VAL A 33 -18.87 -0.70 -19.84
N ARG A 34 -18.12 0.40 -19.68
CA ARG A 34 -17.21 0.90 -20.71
C ARG A 34 -16.04 -0.05 -20.98
N LYS A 35 -15.56 -0.75 -19.95
CA LYS A 35 -14.49 -1.76 -20.11
C LYS A 35 -14.91 -2.87 -21.06
N LEU A 36 -16.17 -3.31 -20.98
CA LEU A 36 -16.72 -4.32 -21.90
C LEU A 36 -16.91 -3.78 -23.33
N GLN A 37 -17.23 -2.49 -23.48
CA GLN A 37 -17.45 -1.87 -24.80
C GLN A 37 -16.15 -1.46 -25.51
N TYR A 38 -15.11 -1.11 -24.76
CA TYR A 38 -13.88 -0.51 -25.26
C TYR A 38 -12.62 -1.26 -24.78
N GLU A 39 -12.66 -2.59 -24.83
CA GLU A 39 -11.62 -3.48 -24.29
C GLU A 39 -10.20 -3.06 -24.69
N LYS A 40 -9.90 -2.92 -25.99
CA LYS A 40 -8.58 -2.52 -26.49
C LYS A 40 -8.10 -1.15 -25.97
N THR A 41 -9.03 -0.22 -25.75
CA THR A 41 -8.69 1.09 -25.18
C THR A 41 -8.35 0.95 -23.70
N PHE A 42 -9.13 0.14 -22.96
CA PHE A 42 -8.86 -0.14 -21.55
C PHE A 42 -7.56 -0.92 -21.34
N GLU A 43 -7.20 -1.84 -22.24
CA GLU A 43 -5.90 -2.52 -22.19
C GLU A 43 -4.73 -1.53 -22.30
N LYS A 44 -4.78 -0.61 -23.27
CA LYS A 44 -3.77 0.44 -23.42
C LYS A 44 -3.73 1.40 -22.22
N LEU A 45 -4.89 1.75 -21.66
CA LEU A 45 -4.96 2.58 -20.46
C LEU A 45 -4.38 1.86 -19.25
N ARG A 46 -4.60 0.54 -19.11
CA ARG A 46 -4.01 -0.29 -18.07
C ARG A 46 -2.48 -0.33 -18.19
N GLU A 47 -1.95 -0.59 -19.38
CA GLU A 47 -0.50 -0.60 -19.64
C GLU A 47 0.14 0.72 -19.23
N LYS A 48 -0.47 1.84 -19.62
CA LYS A 48 -0.01 3.17 -19.21
C LYS A 48 -0.11 3.36 -17.69
N ALA A 49 -1.23 2.99 -17.07
CA ALA A 49 -1.44 3.15 -15.64
C ALA A 49 -0.44 2.35 -14.80
N VAL A 50 -0.04 1.15 -15.25
CA VAL A 50 1.01 0.36 -14.58
C VAL A 50 2.35 1.09 -14.64
N ILE A 51 2.77 1.59 -15.80
CA ILE A 51 4.03 2.35 -15.94
C ILE A 51 4.04 3.58 -15.03
N GLU A 52 2.97 4.37 -15.04
CA GLU A 52 2.86 5.58 -14.21
C GLU A 52 2.81 5.25 -12.71
N SER A 53 2.12 4.17 -12.32
CA SER A 53 2.05 3.71 -10.93
C SER A 53 3.41 3.24 -10.42
N VAL A 54 4.11 2.40 -11.18
CA VAL A 54 5.46 1.92 -10.86
C VAL A 54 6.42 3.10 -10.71
N LYS A 55 6.41 4.03 -11.67
CA LYS A 55 7.27 5.21 -11.60
C LYS A 55 6.97 6.08 -10.38
N ALA A 56 5.73 6.54 -10.25
CA ALA A 56 5.36 7.53 -9.25
C ALA A 56 5.51 7.00 -7.82
N SER A 57 5.20 5.73 -7.58
CA SER A 57 5.25 5.15 -6.23
C SER A 57 6.70 4.97 -5.76
N ASN A 58 7.59 4.50 -6.64
CA ASN A 58 9.02 4.37 -6.31
C ASN A 58 9.70 5.75 -6.17
N GLU A 59 9.31 6.73 -6.98
CA GLU A 59 9.86 8.10 -6.92
C GLU A 59 9.54 8.80 -5.59
N ILE A 60 8.39 8.50 -4.95
CA ILE A 60 8.05 9.00 -3.61
C ILE A 60 9.08 8.57 -2.56
N GLU A 61 9.60 7.35 -2.68
CA GLU A 61 10.62 6.77 -1.80
C GLU A 61 12.06 7.11 -2.25
N GLY A 62 12.21 7.93 -3.30
CA GLY A 62 13.52 8.32 -3.86
C GLY A 62 14.18 7.24 -4.73
N ILE A 63 13.48 6.14 -5.01
CA ILE A 63 13.94 5.04 -5.87
C ILE A 63 13.66 5.42 -7.32
N VAL A 64 14.70 5.76 -8.09
CA VAL A 64 14.53 6.37 -9.41
C VAL A 64 15.44 5.75 -10.47
N THR A 65 14.92 5.63 -11.69
CA THR A 65 15.69 5.31 -12.90
C THR A 65 15.12 6.08 -14.10
N THR A 66 15.68 5.87 -15.30
CA THR A 66 15.21 6.56 -16.50
C THR A 66 13.84 6.07 -16.94
N GLU A 67 13.07 6.91 -17.65
CA GLU A 67 11.74 6.54 -18.15
C GLU A 67 11.79 5.36 -19.15
N GLU A 68 12.84 5.31 -19.99
CA GLU A 68 13.11 4.17 -20.88
C GLU A 68 13.31 2.90 -20.07
N ARG A 69 14.08 2.99 -18.98
CA ARG A 69 14.34 1.85 -18.12
C ARG A 69 13.10 1.37 -17.37
N ILE A 70 12.25 2.27 -16.87
CA ILE A 70 10.95 1.87 -16.30
C ILE A 70 10.14 1.06 -17.31
N LYS A 71 10.07 1.50 -18.58
CA LYS A 71 9.32 0.78 -19.63
C LYS A 71 9.91 -0.60 -19.87
N ASP A 72 11.24 -0.73 -19.93
CA ASP A 72 11.91 -2.02 -20.09
C ASP A 72 11.61 -2.97 -18.92
N LEU A 73 11.69 -2.48 -17.67
CA LEU A 73 11.41 -3.28 -16.47
C LEU A 73 9.96 -3.74 -16.42
N VAL A 74 9.01 -2.84 -16.76
CA VAL A 74 7.59 -3.20 -16.88
C VAL A 74 7.37 -4.24 -17.98
N ALA A 75 8.13 -4.17 -19.07
CA ALA A 75 8.12 -5.16 -20.15
C ALA A 75 8.84 -6.48 -19.79
N GLY A 76 9.48 -6.58 -18.62
CA GLY A 76 10.11 -7.80 -18.11
C GLY A 76 11.62 -7.88 -18.31
N ALA A 77 12.30 -6.75 -18.55
CA ALA A 77 13.77 -6.73 -18.53
C ALA A 77 14.31 -7.06 -17.13
N ALA A 78 15.45 -7.75 -17.09
CA ALA A 78 16.11 -8.06 -15.82
C ALA A 78 16.67 -6.77 -15.17
N PRO A 79 16.50 -6.57 -13.86
CA PRO A 79 17.02 -5.41 -13.16
C PRO A 79 18.55 -5.45 -13.03
N LEU A 80 19.19 -4.28 -13.13
CA LEU A 80 20.64 -4.13 -13.15
C LEU A 80 21.20 -3.50 -11.87
N THR A 81 20.41 -2.68 -11.19
CA THR A 81 20.79 -1.98 -9.95
C THR A 81 19.92 -2.44 -8.78
N HIS A 82 20.25 -1.98 -7.58
CA HIS A 82 19.40 -2.17 -6.40
C HIS A 82 18.03 -1.52 -6.61
N ASP A 83 18.00 -0.23 -6.98
CA ASP A 83 16.78 0.51 -7.28
C ASP A 83 15.92 -0.18 -8.36
N GLU A 84 16.54 -0.71 -9.42
CA GLU A 84 15.80 -1.44 -10.45
C GLU A 84 15.17 -2.73 -9.92
N LYS A 85 15.79 -3.40 -8.93
CA LYS A 85 15.20 -4.60 -8.29
C LYS A 85 13.96 -4.23 -7.50
N GLU A 86 14.00 -3.16 -6.72
CA GLU A 86 12.84 -2.69 -5.95
C GLU A 86 11.70 -2.23 -6.88
N ILE A 87 12.04 -1.51 -7.95
CA ILE A 87 11.10 -1.15 -9.02
C ILE A 87 10.46 -2.40 -9.65
N SER A 88 11.27 -3.42 -9.98
CA SER A 88 10.77 -4.69 -10.51
C SER A 88 9.87 -5.41 -9.51
N GLY A 89 10.25 -5.45 -8.23
CA GLY A 89 9.49 -6.04 -7.14
C GLY A 89 8.11 -5.39 -6.95
N TYR A 90 8.07 -4.06 -6.95
CA TYR A 90 6.82 -3.29 -6.94
C TYR A 90 5.96 -3.59 -8.17
N LYS A 91 6.57 -3.63 -9.37
CA LYS A 91 5.86 -3.97 -10.61
C LYS A 91 5.25 -5.38 -10.54
N ASP A 92 5.96 -6.34 -9.98
CA ASP A 92 5.46 -7.72 -9.85
C ASP A 92 4.35 -7.83 -8.80
N ALA A 93 4.47 -7.12 -7.67
CA ALA A 93 3.41 -7.01 -6.66
C ALA A 93 2.14 -6.38 -7.25
N LEU A 94 2.28 -5.27 -7.98
CA LEU A 94 1.16 -4.61 -8.66
C LEU A 94 0.51 -5.51 -9.72
N SER A 95 1.32 -6.27 -10.47
CA SER A 95 0.82 -7.24 -11.43
C SER A 95 0.02 -8.35 -10.74
N LEU A 96 0.52 -8.89 -9.63
CA LEU A 96 -0.15 -9.91 -8.85
C LEU A 96 -1.52 -9.43 -8.33
N ILE A 97 -1.59 -8.20 -7.80
CA ILE A 97 -2.85 -7.59 -7.39
C ILE A 97 -3.82 -7.52 -8.58
N HIS A 98 -3.35 -7.06 -9.74
CA HIS A 98 -4.23 -6.93 -10.91
C HIS A 98 -4.77 -8.26 -11.44
N THR A 99 -4.00 -9.34 -11.36
CA THR A 99 -4.40 -10.65 -11.89
C THR A 99 -5.12 -11.52 -10.88
N GLU A 100 -4.75 -11.44 -9.59
CA GLU A 100 -5.18 -12.38 -8.54
C GLU A 100 -5.93 -11.71 -7.38
N HIS A 101 -6.39 -10.46 -7.50
CA HIS A 101 -7.10 -9.77 -6.40
C HIS A 101 -8.28 -10.55 -5.79
N GLU A 102 -8.96 -11.41 -6.55
CA GLU A 102 -10.04 -12.25 -6.02
C GLU A 102 -9.55 -13.34 -5.06
N ASN A 103 -8.28 -13.74 -5.18
CA ASN A 103 -7.61 -14.76 -4.37
C ASN A 103 -6.76 -14.17 -3.24
N LEU A 104 -6.70 -12.84 -3.14
CA LEU A 104 -5.93 -12.13 -2.13
C LEU A 104 -6.87 -11.56 -1.07
N ASP A 105 -6.66 -11.92 0.20
CA ASP A 105 -7.30 -11.24 1.33
C ASP A 105 -6.26 -10.43 2.13
N VAL A 106 -6.73 -9.39 2.81
CA VAL A 106 -5.90 -8.58 3.71
C VAL A 106 -5.53 -9.46 4.89
N SER A 107 -4.31 -9.98 4.86
CA SER A 107 -3.76 -10.90 5.85
C SER A 107 -2.30 -10.57 6.06
N LYS A 108 -1.76 -11.03 7.18
CA LYS A 108 -0.36 -10.82 7.52
C LYS A 108 0.55 -11.45 6.48
N GLU A 109 0.21 -12.65 6.04
CA GLU A 109 0.94 -13.44 5.06
C GLU A 109 1.00 -12.71 3.71
N VAL A 110 -0.12 -12.16 3.25
CA VAL A 110 -0.17 -11.38 2.00
C VAL A 110 0.64 -10.09 2.12
N ILE A 111 0.57 -9.40 3.26
CA ILE A 111 1.38 -8.19 3.52
C ILE A 111 2.87 -8.53 3.49
N LEU A 112 3.30 -9.59 4.19
CA LEU A 112 4.69 -10.03 4.22
C LEU A 112 5.18 -10.50 2.85
N MET A 113 4.34 -11.17 2.09
CA MET A 113 4.63 -11.56 0.71
C MET A 113 4.91 -10.33 -0.15
N PHE A 114 4.04 -9.32 -0.16
CA PHE A 114 4.26 -8.10 -0.94
C PHE A 114 5.50 -7.34 -0.49
N HIS A 115 5.70 -7.29 0.83
CA HIS A 115 6.86 -6.67 1.41
C HIS A 115 8.15 -7.35 0.94
N ARG A 116 8.19 -8.68 0.94
CA ARG A 116 9.31 -9.46 0.40
C ARG A 116 9.51 -9.22 -1.10
N MET A 117 8.42 -9.16 -1.88
CA MET A 117 8.50 -8.91 -3.32
C MET A 117 9.16 -7.55 -3.61
N ILE A 118 8.83 -6.52 -2.82
CA ILE A 118 9.32 -5.15 -3.02
C ILE A 118 10.73 -4.98 -2.46
N GLU A 119 10.98 -5.44 -1.23
CA GLU A 119 12.26 -5.27 -0.51
C GLU A 119 13.23 -6.43 -0.71
N GLU A 120 13.10 -7.26 -1.77
CA GLU A 120 13.93 -8.47 -1.97
C GLU A 120 15.45 -8.20 -2.01
N SER A 121 15.85 -6.93 -2.01
CA SER A 121 17.22 -6.44 -1.98
C SER A 121 17.71 -5.88 -0.63
N VAL A 122 16.86 -5.71 0.39
CA VAL A 122 17.28 -5.27 1.73
C VAL A 122 17.80 -6.47 2.50
N ASN A 123 19.06 -6.41 2.92
CA ASN A 123 19.63 -7.43 3.80
C ASN A 123 18.80 -7.45 5.11
N PRO A 124 18.20 -8.57 5.54
CA PRO A 124 17.37 -8.61 6.75
C PRO A 124 18.13 -8.19 8.02
N LEU A 125 19.47 -8.25 7.98
CA LEU A 125 20.39 -7.75 9.01
C LEU A 125 20.54 -6.21 9.03
N GLU A 126 20.20 -5.53 7.93
CA GLU A 126 20.22 -4.07 7.77
C GLU A 126 18.83 -3.45 7.90
N ALA A 127 17.78 -4.27 8.04
CA ALA A 127 16.42 -3.82 8.34
C ALA A 127 16.44 -2.84 9.53
N GLU A 128 15.91 -1.64 9.32
CA GLU A 128 15.95 -0.58 10.33
C GLU A 128 15.18 -1.01 11.59
N THR A 129 15.90 -1.42 12.62
CA THR A 129 15.36 -1.76 13.95
C THR A 129 15.20 -0.53 14.84
N ARG A 130 15.33 0.68 14.27
CA ARG A 130 15.30 1.95 15.00
C ARG A 130 13.93 2.59 14.86
N ASP A 131 13.33 2.97 15.98
CA ASP A 131 12.08 3.74 16.00
C ASP A 131 12.29 5.09 15.27
N ASN A 132 11.86 5.17 14.01
CA ASN A 132 11.98 6.38 13.18
C ASN A 132 10.77 7.30 13.36
N LEU A 133 11.00 8.60 13.54
CA LEU A 133 9.92 9.59 13.64
C LEU A 133 9.49 10.05 12.24
N ILE A 134 8.18 10.07 11.98
CA ILE A 134 7.65 10.70 10.77
C ILE A 134 7.59 12.21 11.02
N MET A 135 8.52 12.94 10.41
CA MET A 135 8.69 14.38 10.56
C MET A 135 8.02 15.14 9.43
N GLU A 136 7.35 16.23 9.76
CA GLU A 136 6.87 17.22 8.81
C GLU A 136 7.77 18.45 8.86
N TYR A 137 8.20 18.89 7.68
CA TYR A 137 8.97 20.11 7.47
C TYR A 137 8.03 21.22 7.02
N LEU A 138 7.91 22.28 7.81
CA LEU A 138 7.04 23.40 7.51
C LEU A 138 7.78 24.45 6.68
N SER A 139 7.01 25.33 6.03
CA SER A 139 7.55 26.39 5.16
C SER A 139 8.41 27.42 5.89
N ASP A 140 8.33 27.47 7.22
CA ASP A 140 9.13 28.33 8.10
C ASP A 140 10.40 27.63 8.62
N GLU A 141 10.81 26.53 7.98
CA GLU A 141 11.94 25.66 8.34
C GLU A 141 11.81 24.97 9.71
N SER A 142 10.67 25.15 10.40
CA SER A 142 10.39 24.43 11.63
C SER A 142 10.00 22.97 11.33
N ARG A 143 10.20 22.11 12.34
CA ARG A 143 9.95 20.68 12.24
C ARG A 143 8.95 20.26 13.30
N ARG A 144 7.99 19.41 12.93
CA ARG A 144 7.10 18.77 13.90
C ARG A 144 7.01 17.28 13.66
N VAL A 145 6.89 16.52 14.75
CA VAL A 145 6.55 15.10 14.66
C VAL A 145 5.10 15.01 14.20
N ARG A 146 4.87 14.43 13.02
CA ARG A 146 3.53 14.22 12.47
C ARG A 146 2.94 12.92 12.98
N PHE A 147 3.78 11.90 13.11
CA PHE A 147 3.40 10.63 13.70
C PHE A 147 4.59 9.96 14.40
N THR A 148 4.35 9.29 15.53
CA THR A 148 5.32 8.41 16.19
C THR A 148 4.89 6.98 15.93
N PRO A 149 5.58 6.24 15.04
CA PRO A 149 5.29 4.84 14.75
C PRO A 149 5.14 3.99 16.00
N VAL A 150 4.37 2.91 15.86
CA VAL A 150 4.38 1.84 16.86
C VAL A 150 5.83 1.40 17.09
N LYS A 151 6.23 1.24 18.35
CA LYS A 151 7.58 0.78 18.68
C LYS A 151 7.84 -0.55 17.99
N HIS A 152 9.05 -0.77 17.50
CA HIS A 152 9.40 -1.98 16.75
C HIS A 152 8.96 -3.28 17.47
N LYS A 153 9.14 -3.36 18.79
CA LYS A 153 8.75 -4.52 19.62
C LYS A 153 7.24 -4.78 19.72
N ASP A 154 6.41 -3.79 19.39
CA ASP A 154 4.95 -3.87 19.47
C ASP A 154 4.32 -3.95 18.05
N THR A 155 5.15 -4.02 16.99
CA THR A 155 4.73 -4.01 15.57
C THR A 155 3.88 -5.23 15.21
N GLU A 156 4.28 -6.43 15.61
CA GLU A 156 3.55 -7.67 15.29
C GLU A 156 2.12 -7.64 15.87
N GLU A 157 2.00 -7.32 17.16
CA GLU A 157 0.70 -7.18 17.84
C GLU A 157 -0.13 -6.06 17.20
N ALA A 158 0.47 -4.91 16.88
CA ALA A 158 -0.25 -3.83 16.24
C ALA A 158 -0.76 -4.20 14.84
N MET A 159 0.03 -4.95 14.05
CA MET A 159 -0.39 -5.42 12.74
C MET A 159 -1.57 -6.39 12.85
N GLU A 160 -1.51 -7.33 13.80
CA GLU A 160 -2.62 -8.25 14.08
C GLU A 160 -3.88 -7.49 14.47
N GLN A 161 -3.78 -6.55 15.42
CA GLN A 161 -4.93 -5.75 15.85
C GLN A 161 -5.49 -4.85 14.73
N LEU A 162 -4.64 -4.32 13.85
CA LEU A 162 -5.07 -3.56 12.67
C LEU A 162 -5.88 -4.43 11.71
N ILE A 163 -5.37 -5.63 11.40
CA ILE A 163 -6.04 -6.58 10.50
C ILE A 163 -7.38 -7.00 11.10
N LEU A 164 -7.44 -7.39 12.38
CA LEU A 164 -8.68 -7.76 13.06
C LEU A 164 -9.70 -6.61 13.04
N ALA A 165 -9.30 -5.38 13.38
CA ALA A 165 -10.19 -4.23 13.33
C ALA A 165 -10.70 -3.93 11.91
N PHE A 166 -9.88 -4.17 10.88
CA PHE A 166 -10.29 -4.06 9.49
C PHE A 166 -11.34 -5.10 9.12
N TYR A 167 -11.18 -6.37 9.52
CA TYR A 167 -12.19 -7.42 9.29
C TYR A 167 -13.52 -7.11 9.97
N ASP A 168 -13.48 -6.72 11.24
CA ASP A 168 -14.68 -6.34 12.00
C ASP A 168 -15.44 -5.22 11.29
N ALA A 169 -14.73 -4.16 10.87
CA ALA A 169 -15.34 -3.02 10.20
C ALA A 169 -15.79 -3.32 8.76
N ARG A 170 -15.08 -4.19 8.03
CA ARG A 170 -15.45 -4.58 6.66
C ARG A 170 -16.74 -5.41 6.62
N GLN A 171 -17.00 -6.18 7.67
CA GLN A 171 -18.20 -7.00 7.81
C GLN A 171 -19.41 -6.23 8.38
N ASP A 172 -19.19 -4.99 8.83
CA ASP A 172 -20.22 -4.13 9.39
C ASP A 172 -20.96 -3.37 8.28
N GLU A 173 -22.23 -3.69 8.06
CA GLU A 173 -23.06 -3.08 7.01
C GLU A 173 -23.24 -1.56 7.16
N GLU A 174 -23.02 -1.02 8.37
CA GLU A 174 -23.07 0.43 8.62
C GLU A 174 -21.79 1.17 8.20
N ILE A 175 -20.74 0.45 7.81
CA ILE A 175 -19.44 1.02 7.43
C ILE A 175 -19.19 0.78 5.94
N PRO A 176 -19.37 1.80 5.08
CA PRO A 176 -19.02 1.70 3.67
C PRO A 176 -17.52 1.46 3.49
N VAL A 177 -17.16 0.38 2.78
CA VAL A 177 -15.76 -0.03 2.55
C VAL A 177 -14.90 1.09 1.94
N LEU A 178 -15.48 1.95 1.08
CA LEU A 178 -14.74 3.08 0.49
C LEU A 178 -14.28 4.11 1.53
N PHE A 179 -14.92 4.22 2.69
CA PHE A 179 -14.43 5.03 3.81
C PHE A 179 -13.39 4.29 4.66
N LEU A 180 -13.48 2.96 4.73
CA LEU A 180 -12.56 2.14 5.51
C LEU A 180 -11.16 2.10 4.89
N ILE A 181 -11.05 2.00 3.56
CA ILE A 181 -9.77 1.92 2.84
C ILE A 181 -8.77 3.02 3.24
N PRO A 182 -9.10 4.33 3.18
CA PRO A 182 -8.15 5.38 3.56
C PRO A 182 -7.80 5.34 5.05
N CYS A 183 -8.71 4.89 5.92
CA CYS A 183 -8.43 4.75 7.35
C CYS A 183 -7.41 3.63 7.58
N PHE A 184 -7.60 2.48 6.94
CA PHE A 184 -6.66 1.36 6.99
C PHE A 184 -5.28 1.76 6.46
N ILE A 185 -5.21 2.48 5.34
CA ILE A 185 -3.92 2.93 4.77
C ILE A 185 -3.18 3.84 5.76
N VAL A 186 -3.88 4.81 6.37
CA VAL A 186 -3.28 5.73 7.35
C VAL A 186 -2.83 4.98 8.61
N ASP A 187 -3.63 4.04 9.10
CA ASP A 187 -3.28 3.23 10.26
C ASP A 187 -2.12 2.27 9.94
N TYR A 188 -2.09 1.66 8.76
CA TYR A 188 -0.97 0.83 8.29
C TYR A 188 0.33 1.63 8.20
N ALA A 189 0.32 2.80 7.54
CA ALA A 189 1.49 3.67 7.41
C ALA A 189 2.01 4.23 8.75
N SER A 190 1.23 4.04 9.82
CA SER A 190 1.59 4.44 11.17
C SER A 190 2.23 3.32 12.00
N ILE A 191 2.21 2.09 11.49
CA ILE A 191 2.91 0.95 12.09
C ILE A 191 4.29 0.89 11.45
N HIS A 192 5.32 0.59 12.25
CA HIS A 192 6.66 0.41 11.73
C HIS A 192 6.71 -0.76 10.74
N SER A 193 7.65 -0.75 9.78
CA SER A 193 7.83 -1.88 8.87
C SER A 193 8.06 -3.21 9.61
N LEU A 194 7.59 -4.31 9.02
CA LEU A 194 7.74 -5.68 9.52
C LEU A 194 9.12 -6.29 9.22
N THR A 195 9.97 -5.66 8.40
CA THR A 195 11.28 -6.19 7.93
C THR A 195 12.22 -6.68 9.05
N GLY A 196 12.10 -6.14 10.26
CA GLY A 196 12.97 -6.46 11.41
C GLY A 196 12.37 -7.42 12.44
N THR A 197 11.13 -7.88 12.26
CA THR A 197 10.39 -8.69 13.24
C THR A 197 10.80 -10.17 13.22
N GLU A 198 10.67 -10.88 14.35
CA GLU A 198 11.07 -12.31 14.43
C GLU A 198 10.27 -13.15 13.45
N GLU A 199 8.98 -12.87 13.30
CA GLU A 199 8.12 -13.56 12.33
C GLU A 199 8.49 -13.28 10.88
N TYR A 200 8.98 -12.07 10.54
CA TYR A 200 9.50 -11.82 9.19
C TYR A 200 10.76 -12.65 8.93
N GLN A 201 11.65 -12.75 9.91
CA GLN A 201 12.85 -13.59 9.80
C GLN A 201 12.50 -15.07 9.67
N ASP A 202 11.46 -15.53 10.35
CA ASP A 202 10.96 -16.91 10.22
C ASP A 202 10.24 -17.12 8.89
N PHE A 203 9.46 -16.16 8.40
CA PHE A 203 8.83 -16.20 7.07
C PHE A 203 9.87 -16.35 5.95
N LEU A 204 11.02 -15.67 6.06
CA LEU A 204 12.12 -15.78 5.09
C LEU A 204 12.81 -17.15 5.06
N ARG A 205 12.62 -18.00 6.09
CA ARG A 205 13.24 -19.33 6.16
C ARG A 205 12.47 -20.41 5.41
N TYR A 206 11.26 -20.10 4.95
CA TYR A 206 10.37 -21.01 4.22
C TYR A 206 10.17 -20.56 2.76
#